data_AF-A0A952GZF5-F1
#
_entry.id   AF-A0A952GZF5-F1
#
_cell.length_a   1.000
_cell.length_b   1.000
_cell.length_c   1.000
_cell.angle_alpha   90.00
_cell.angle_beta   90.00
_cell.angle_gamma   90.00
#
_symmetry.space_group_name_H-M   'P 1'
#
loop_
_entity.id
_entity.type
_entity.pdbx_description
1 polymer ?
#
loop_
_entity_poly.entity_id
_entity_poly.type
_entity_poly.pdbx_seq_one_letter_code
_entity_poly.pdbx_strand_id
1 'polypeptide(L)'
;MNFFRHWHAHHESRHHHGHGRHGHPFGRHADHGFAHHLLAGVGAKLDLDDEQQRRLAAWFEQIQRQRDALKGLARGPELSGLIAGEQFARTEAQQLLDAKLDSLRAAGPGVITAFAEFFDSLDDEQRQVLRFMTRRFGGGRHPHRDA
;
A
#
# COMPACT_ATOMS: atom_id res chain seq x y z
N MET A 1 26.46 16.45 -11.59
CA MET A 1 26.17 15.67 -12.82
C MET A 1 24.81 15.01 -12.68
N ASN A 2 23.99 15.02 -13.73
CA ASN A 2 22.53 14.84 -13.70
C ASN A 2 22.03 13.38 -13.54
N PHE A 3 21.60 13.00 -12.34
CA PHE A 3 20.87 11.74 -12.06
C PHE A 3 19.56 11.62 -12.86
N PHE A 4 18.81 12.72 -13.01
CA PHE A 4 17.60 12.77 -13.84
C PHE A 4 17.81 12.40 -15.31
N ARG A 5 19.02 12.60 -15.86
CA ARG A 5 19.36 12.19 -17.25
C ARG A 5 19.68 10.70 -17.34
N HIS A 6 20.26 10.13 -16.28
CA HIS A 6 20.57 8.70 -16.21
C HIS A 6 19.30 7.86 -15.95
N TRP A 7 18.37 8.36 -15.15
CA TRP A 7 17.07 7.71 -14.93
C TRP A 7 16.24 7.59 -16.22
N HIS A 8 16.27 8.62 -17.07
CA HIS A 8 15.68 8.55 -18.41
C HIS A 8 16.44 7.60 -19.35
N ALA A 9 17.77 7.55 -19.26
CA ALA A 9 18.59 6.70 -20.13
C ALA A 9 18.51 5.19 -19.81
N HIS A 10 18.21 4.80 -18.56
CA HIS A 10 18.10 3.40 -18.16
C HIS A 10 16.71 2.77 -18.32
N HIS A 11 15.67 3.56 -18.60
CA HIS A 11 14.28 3.08 -18.71
C HIS A 11 13.67 3.23 -20.11
N GLU A 12 14.48 3.57 -21.10
CA GLU A 12 14.07 3.61 -22.50
C GLU A 12 14.72 2.43 -23.25
N SER A 13 14.07 1.26 -23.18
CA SER A 13 13.95 0.25 -24.27
C SER A 13 13.71 -1.17 -23.73
N ARG A 14 12.47 -1.64 -23.87
CA ARG A 14 12.12 -2.93 -24.49
C ARG A 14 10.60 -3.00 -24.69
N HIS A 15 10.15 -2.44 -25.81
CA HIS A 15 8.89 -2.79 -26.42
C HIS A 15 9.08 -4.12 -27.17
N HIS A 16 8.60 -5.22 -26.59
CA HIS A 16 8.32 -6.44 -27.35
C HIS A 16 6.81 -6.61 -27.45
N HIS A 17 6.31 -6.56 -28.68
CA HIS A 17 4.95 -6.92 -29.03
C HIS A 17 4.82 -8.44 -28.97
N GLY A 18 3.93 -8.93 -28.11
CA GLY A 18 3.54 -10.34 -28.05
C GLY A 18 2.11 -10.43 -27.53
N HIS A 19 1.18 -10.80 -28.40
CA HIS A 19 -0.21 -11.05 -28.06
C HIS A 19 -0.32 -12.29 -27.15
N GLY A 20 -0.98 -12.13 -26.01
CA GLY A 20 -1.41 -13.23 -25.15
C GLY A 20 -2.30 -12.71 -24.04
N ARG A 21 -3.59 -13.03 -24.09
CA ARG A 21 -4.51 -12.92 -22.94
C ARG A 21 -3.80 -13.47 -21.72
N HIS A 22 -3.64 -12.71 -20.63
CA HIS A 22 -3.63 -13.15 -19.24
C HIS A 22 -3.83 -11.91 -18.35
N GLY A 23 -4.66 -12.05 -17.32
CA GLY A 23 -5.31 -10.94 -16.63
C GLY A 23 -4.40 -9.91 -15.98
N HIS A 24 -4.99 -8.74 -15.71
CA HIS A 24 -4.40 -7.72 -14.85
C HIS A 24 -3.79 -8.36 -13.60
N PRO A 25 -2.55 -8.02 -13.20
CA PRO A 25 -1.93 -8.52 -11.96
C PRO A 25 -2.65 -7.99 -10.70
N PHE A 26 -3.71 -7.18 -10.88
CA PHE A 26 -4.55 -6.61 -9.83
C PHE A 26 -5.79 -7.48 -9.52
N GLY A 27 -5.64 -8.80 -9.59
CA GLY A 27 -6.67 -9.77 -9.20
C GLY A 27 -6.65 -10.04 -7.70
N ARG A 28 -7.65 -9.50 -6.98
CA ARG A 28 -8.30 -9.81 -5.67
C ARG A 28 -7.72 -10.81 -4.62
N HIS A 29 -6.52 -11.39 -4.76
CA HIS A 29 -5.92 -12.32 -3.80
C HIS A 29 -4.39 -12.12 -3.62
N ALA A 30 -3.91 -10.88 -3.64
CA ALA A 30 -2.49 -10.56 -3.46
C ALA A 30 -2.22 -10.01 -2.05
N ASP A 31 -2.53 -10.77 -1.01
CA ASP A 31 -2.51 -10.25 0.35
C ASP A 31 -1.14 -10.37 1.06
N HIS A 32 -0.15 -11.10 0.56
CA HIS A 32 1.18 -11.15 1.22
C HIS A 32 2.35 -10.77 0.29
N GLY A 33 2.26 -11.07 -1.00
CA GLY A 33 3.30 -10.71 -1.98
C GLY A 33 3.28 -9.25 -2.42
N PHE A 34 2.13 -8.57 -2.37
CA PHE A 34 2.00 -7.20 -2.88
C PHE A 34 2.80 -6.19 -2.06
N ALA A 35 2.72 -6.25 -0.73
CA ALA A 35 3.47 -5.36 0.15
C ALA A 35 4.99 -5.58 0.02
N HIS A 36 5.44 -6.83 -0.09
CA HIS A 36 6.85 -7.17 -0.29
C HIS A 36 7.37 -6.72 -1.67
N HIS A 37 6.56 -6.86 -2.72
CA HIS A 37 6.90 -6.38 -4.05
C HIS A 37 6.93 -4.85 -4.12
N LEU A 38 6.01 -4.17 -3.43
CA LEU A 38 6.04 -2.71 -3.27
C LEU A 38 7.25 -2.25 -2.46
N LEU A 39 7.61 -2.94 -1.38
CA LEU A 39 8.81 -2.68 -0.57
C LEU A 39 10.09 -2.73 -1.43
N ALA A 40 10.28 -3.83 -2.15
CA ALA A 40 11.43 -4.00 -3.04
C ALA A 40 11.43 -2.96 -4.18
N GLY A 41 10.26 -2.66 -4.74
CA GLY A 41 10.11 -1.66 -5.81
C GLY A 41 10.30 -0.21 -5.35
N VAL A 42 9.96 0.13 -4.12
CA VAL A 42 10.15 1.49 -3.54
C VAL A 42 11.59 1.66 -3.08
N GLY A 43 12.17 0.67 -2.39
CA GLY A 43 13.55 0.73 -1.91
C GLY A 43 14.56 0.86 -3.06
N ALA A 44 14.44 0.03 -4.09
CA ALA A 44 15.31 0.09 -5.26
C ALA A 44 15.11 1.36 -6.11
N LYS A 45 13.93 1.99 -6.04
CA LYS A 45 13.60 3.18 -6.84
C LYS A 45 13.98 4.49 -6.16
N LEU A 46 14.08 4.48 -4.83
CA LEU A 46 14.54 5.61 -4.04
C LEU A 46 16.04 5.53 -3.72
N ASP A 47 16.74 4.46 -4.13
CA ASP A 47 18.16 4.25 -3.79
C ASP A 47 18.41 4.41 -2.29
N LEU A 48 17.64 3.66 -1.49
CA LEU A 48 17.68 3.79 -0.03
C LEU A 48 18.93 3.13 0.55
N ASP A 49 19.56 3.82 1.51
CA ASP A 49 20.61 3.20 2.33
C ASP A 49 20.04 2.15 3.31
N ASP A 50 20.92 1.42 3.99
CA ASP A 50 20.53 0.36 4.91
C ASP A 50 19.64 0.86 6.06
N GLU A 51 19.87 2.09 6.54
CA GLU A 51 19.08 2.68 7.63
C GLU A 51 17.68 3.08 7.17
N GLN A 52 17.58 3.71 6.01
CA GLN A 52 16.33 4.09 5.37
C GLN A 52 15.51 2.85 4.99
N GLN A 53 16.15 1.76 4.54
CA GLN A 53 15.50 0.48 4.28
C GLN A 53 14.91 -0.14 5.55
N ARG A 54 15.62 -0.07 6.69
CA ARG A 54 15.10 -0.54 7.99
C ARG A 54 13.87 0.24 8.42
N ARG A 55 13.89 1.57 8.27
CA ARG A 55 12.75 2.45 8.60
C ARG A 55 11.54 2.18 7.70
N LEU A 56 11.79 1.98 6.42
CA LEU A 56 10.74 1.58 5.47
C LEU A 56 10.13 0.23 5.87
N ALA A 57 10.95 -0.77 6.22
CA ALA A 57 10.48 -2.09 6.65
C ALA A 57 9.64 -2.00 7.93
N ALA A 58 10.07 -1.22 8.92
CA ALA A 58 9.33 -1.02 10.17
C ALA A 58 7.96 -0.37 9.94
N TRP A 59 7.87 0.62 9.05
CA TRP A 59 6.60 1.22 8.66
C TRP A 59 5.66 0.20 7.99
N PHE A 60 6.17 -0.61 7.06
CA PHE A 60 5.38 -1.67 6.43
C PHE A 60 4.94 -2.75 7.41
N GLU A 61 5.79 -3.13 8.38
CA GLU A 61 5.42 -4.06 9.45
C GLU A 61 4.23 -3.52 10.25
N GLN A 62 4.22 -2.22 10.55
CA GLN A 62 3.10 -1.59 11.23
C GLN A 62 1.79 -1.67 10.41
N ILE A 63 1.85 -1.39 9.11
CA ILE A 63 0.69 -1.51 8.21
C ILE A 63 0.20 -2.96 8.14
N GLN A 64 1.12 -3.92 8.01
CA GLN A 64 0.78 -5.35 7.91
C GLN A 64 0.11 -5.84 9.19
N ARG A 65 0.67 -5.51 10.36
CA ARG A 65 0.08 -5.84 11.67
C ARG A 65 -1.34 -5.30 11.80
N GLN A 66 -1.56 -4.04 11.44
CA GLN A 66 -2.91 -3.45 11.47
C GLN A 66 -3.88 -4.16 10.52
N ARG A 67 -3.44 -4.42 9.29
CA ARG A 67 -4.28 -5.07 8.29
C ARG A 67 -4.64 -6.50 8.70
N ASP A 68 -3.71 -7.24 9.27
CA ASP A 68 -3.96 -8.61 9.73
C ASP A 68 -4.92 -8.63 10.92
N ALA A 69 -4.80 -7.66 11.86
CA ALA A 69 -5.79 -7.46 12.92
C ALA A 69 -7.20 -7.16 12.38
N LEU A 70 -7.29 -6.27 11.38
CA LEU A 70 -8.58 -5.95 10.74
C LEU A 70 -9.15 -7.12 9.93
N LYS A 71 -8.31 -7.95 9.31
CA LYS A 71 -8.72 -9.17 8.61
C LYS A 71 -9.30 -10.20 9.56
N GLY A 72 -8.70 -10.39 10.73
CA GLY A 72 -9.26 -11.24 11.80
C GLY A 72 -10.72 -10.87 12.08
N LEU A 73 -11.00 -9.56 12.22
CA LEU A 73 -12.34 -9.03 12.43
C LEU A 73 -13.25 -9.03 11.18
N ALA A 74 -12.73 -9.28 9.98
CA ALA A 74 -13.45 -9.11 8.71
C ALA A 74 -13.63 -10.40 7.89
N ARG A 75 -12.99 -11.51 8.27
CA ARG A 75 -13.18 -12.82 7.64
C ARG A 75 -13.15 -13.97 8.67
N GLY A 76 -13.31 -13.64 9.94
CA GLY A 76 -13.34 -14.60 11.03
C GLY A 76 -14.73 -15.18 11.31
N PRO A 77 -14.82 -16.15 12.25
CA PRO A 77 -16.08 -16.76 12.68
C PRO A 77 -17.11 -15.73 13.18
N GLU A 78 -16.67 -14.53 13.58
CA GLU A 78 -17.55 -13.43 13.99
C GLU A 78 -18.52 -13.03 12.88
N LEU A 79 -18.05 -12.96 11.63
CA LEU A 79 -18.86 -12.58 10.48
C LEU A 79 -19.81 -13.68 10.04
N SER A 80 -19.37 -14.93 10.10
CA SER A 80 -20.25 -16.08 9.90
C SER A 80 -21.33 -16.14 10.98
N GLY A 81 -21.01 -15.75 12.23
CA GLY A 81 -21.96 -15.63 13.33
C GLY A 81 -23.08 -14.63 13.07
N LEU A 82 -22.81 -13.53 12.34
CA LEU A 82 -23.81 -12.49 12.04
C LEU A 82 -24.96 -12.99 11.15
N ILE A 83 -24.72 -14.03 10.35
CA ILE A 83 -25.66 -14.60 9.39
C ILE A 83 -26.10 -16.04 9.75
N ALA A 84 -25.64 -16.57 10.89
CA ALA A 84 -25.91 -17.95 11.29
C ALA A 84 -27.34 -18.15 11.83
N GLY A 85 -27.99 -17.07 12.31
CA GLY A 85 -29.36 -17.11 12.81
C GLY A 85 -30.41 -16.89 11.73
N GLU A 86 -31.69 -17.06 12.09
CA GLU A 86 -32.84 -16.78 11.20
C GLU A 86 -32.91 -15.31 10.74
N GLN A 87 -32.33 -14.41 11.53
CA GLN A 87 -32.27 -12.99 11.24
C GLN A 87 -30.83 -12.49 11.38
N PHE A 88 -30.52 -11.42 10.64
CA PHE A 88 -29.21 -10.77 10.72
C PHE A 88 -28.98 -10.15 12.09
N ALA A 89 -27.85 -10.49 12.70
CA ALA A 89 -27.46 -10.08 14.05
C ALA A 89 -26.96 -8.62 14.06
N ARG A 90 -27.90 -7.66 14.02
CA ARG A 90 -27.59 -6.22 13.86
C ARG A 90 -26.74 -5.64 15.00
N THR A 91 -27.01 -6.05 16.24
CA THR A 91 -26.32 -5.54 17.43
C THR A 91 -24.85 -5.96 17.42
N GLU A 92 -24.60 -7.22 17.08
CA GLU A 92 -23.29 -7.84 16.97
C GLU A 92 -22.50 -7.24 15.80
N ALA A 93 -23.18 -6.95 14.68
CA ALA A 93 -22.57 -6.25 13.55
C ALA A 93 -22.11 -4.84 13.92
N GLN A 94 -22.91 -4.12 14.72
CA GLN A 94 -22.55 -2.79 15.22
C GLN A 94 -21.34 -2.87 16.16
N GLN A 95 -21.34 -3.82 17.11
CA GLN A 95 -20.21 -4.04 18.01
C GLN A 95 -18.91 -4.38 17.24
N LEU A 96 -19.01 -5.20 16.19
CA LEU A 96 -17.88 -5.54 15.34
C LEU A 96 -17.33 -4.33 14.57
N LEU A 97 -18.21 -3.42 14.12
CA LEU A 97 -17.80 -2.16 13.50
C LEU A 97 -17.10 -1.25 14.51
N ASP A 98 -17.67 -1.10 15.70
CA ASP A 98 -17.10 -0.25 16.75
C ASP A 98 -15.71 -0.75 17.17
N ALA A 99 -15.54 -2.06 17.34
CA ALA A 99 -14.24 -2.69 17.61
C ALA A 99 -13.20 -2.42 16.50
N LYS A 100 -13.62 -2.40 15.23
CA LYS A 100 -12.73 -2.04 14.10
C LYS A 100 -12.32 -0.57 14.14
N LEU A 101 -13.27 0.32 14.42
CA LEU A 101 -13.01 1.75 14.51
C LEU A 101 -12.06 2.06 15.67
N ASP A 102 -12.24 1.42 16.82
CA ASP A 102 -11.36 1.61 17.97
C ASP A 102 -9.96 1.04 17.73
N SER A 103 -9.86 -0.11 17.06
CA SER A 103 -8.56 -0.66 16.63
C SER A 103 -7.83 0.30 15.68
N LEU A 104 -8.55 0.90 14.71
CA LEU A 104 -7.99 1.90 13.80
C LEU A 104 -7.55 3.17 14.53
N ARG A 105 -8.36 3.67 15.46
CA ARG A 105 -8.04 4.85 16.28
C ARG A 105 -6.79 4.63 17.13
N ALA A 106 -6.68 3.46 17.76
CA ALA A 106 -5.55 3.11 18.61
C ALA A 106 -4.25 2.98 17.80
N ALA A 107 -4.32 2.40 16.61
CA ALA A 107 -3.13 2.08 15.83
C ALA A 107 -2.70 3.23 14.88
N GLY A 108 -3.62 4.12 14.50
CA GLY A 108 -3.40 5.21 13.55
C GLY A 108 -2.17 6.09 13.84
N PRO A 109 -1.99 6.60 15.08
CA PRO A 109 -0.83 7.41 15.42
C PRO A 109 0.52 6.71 15.18
N GLY A 110 0.59 5.39 15.41
CA GLY A 110 1.81 4.62 15.21
C GLY A 110 2.23 4.50 13.74
N VAL A 111 1.26 4.33 12.83
CA VAL A 111 1.56 4.31 11.37
C VAL A 111 2.04 5.67 10.89
N ILE A 112 1.41 6.74 11.36
CA ILE A 112 1.80 8.11 11.00
C ILE A 112 3.22 8.40 11.50
N THR A 113 3.52 8.02 12.74
CA THR A 113 4.85 8.21 13.34
C THR A 113 5.92 7.45 12.58
N ALA A 114 5.72 6.16 12.31
CA ALA A 114 6.69 5.35 11.56
C ALA A 114 6.90 5.86 10.12
N PHE A 115 5.84 6.36 9.47
CA PHE A 115 5.98 7.00 8.17
C PHE A 115 6.77 8.31 8.24
N ALA A 116 6.52 9.14 9.24
CA ALA A 116 7.24 10.39 9.45
C ALA A 116 8.74 10.13 9.65
N GLU A 117 9.09 9.17 10.52
CA GLU A 117 10.49 8.77 10.76
C GLU A 117 11.20 8.26 9.49
N PHE A 118 10.48 7.52 8.63
CA PHE A 118 11.01 7.14 7.32
C PHE A 118 11.19 8.37 6.42
N PHE A 119 10.15 9.20 6.26
CA PHE A 119 10.20 10.36 5.38
C PHE A 119 11.27 11.38 5.78
N ASP A 120 11.44 11.60 7.09
CA ASP A 120 12.42 12.52 7.64
C ASP A 120 13.86 12.02 7.44
N SER A 121 14.06 10.70 7.32
CA SER A 121 15.36 10.10 6.99
C SER A 121 15.77 10.24 5.52
N LEU A 122 14.83 10.59 4.63
CA LEU A 122 15.11 10.78 3.21
C LEU A 122 15.80 12.11 2.93
N ASP A 123 16.70 12.14 1.95
CA ASP A 123 17.26 13.38 1.41
C ASP A 123 16.30 14.09 0.44
N ASP A 124 16.72 15.25 -0.08
CA ASP A 124 15.87 16.07 -0.96
C ASP A 124 15.57 15.39 -2.31
N GLU A 125 16.52 14.64 -2.86
CA GLU A 125 16.37 13.94 -4.15
C GLU A 125 15.41 12.76 -4.01
N GLN A 126 15.59 11.94 -2.97
CA GLN A 126 14.72 10.83 -2.62
C GLN A 126 13.29 11.30 -2.35
N ARG A 127 13.11 12.41 -1.62
CA ARG A 127 11.79 13.03 -1.40
C ARG A 127 11.15 13.50 -2.71
N GLN A 128 11.93 14.02 -3.64
CA GLN A 128 11.42 14.44 -4.95
C GLN A 128 10.95 13.24 -5.79
N VAL A 129 11.71 12.14 -5.78
CA VAL A 129 11.31 10.89 -6.44
C VAL A 129 10.03 10.32 -5.82
N LEU A 130 9.92 10.32 -4.48
CA LEU A 130 8.71 9.87 -3.79
C LEU A 130 7.48 10.71 -4.18
N ARG A 131 7.61 12.05 -4.28
CA ARG A 131 6.54 12.95 -4.75
C ARG A 131 6.18 12.68 -6.22
N PHE A 132 7.16 12.40 -7.08
CA PHE A 132 6.90 12.06 -8.47
C PHE A 132 6.13 10.74 -8.60
N MET A 133 6.55 9.72 -7.84
CA MET A 133 5.87 8.42 -7.80
C MET A 133 4.42 8.56 -7.33
N THR A 134 4.17 9.23 -6.21
CA THR A 134 2.81 9.44 -5.67
C THR A 134 1.90 10.18 -6.65
N ARG A 135 2.42 11.19 -7.38
CA ARG A 135 1.66 11.85 -8.46
C ARG A 135 1.34 10.92 -9.63
N ARG A 136 2.29 10.07 -10.03
CA ARG A 136 2.13 9.12 -11.15
C ARG A 136 1.12 8.02 -10.84
N PHE A 137 1.10 7.52 -9.60
CA PHE A 137 0.18 6.46 -9.15
C PHE A 137 -1.17 6.99 -8.65
N GLY A 138 -1.26 8.27 -8.27
CA GLY A 138 -2.52 8.92 -7.84
C GLY A 138 -3.39 9.49 -8.97
N GLY A 139 -2.89 9.50 -10.21
CA GLY A 139 -3.53 10.16 -11.37
C GLY A 139 -4.22 9.19 -12.33
N GLY A 140 -5.22 8.44 -11.87
CA GLY A 140 -6.09 7.59 -12.70
C GLY A 140 -7.38 8.27 -13.17
N ARG A 141 -7.46 9.60 -13.19
CA ARG A 141 -8.60 10.33 -13.76
C ARG A 141 -8.19 10.95 -15.09
N HIS A 142 -8.53 10.25 -16.18
CA HIS A 142 -8.62 10.84 -17.50
C HIS A 142 -9.62 12.01 -17.43
N PRO A 143 -9.25 13.25 -17.80
CA PRO A 143 -10.26 14.24 -18.15
C PRO A 143 -10.90 13.74 -19.45
N HIS A 144 -12.13 13.25 -19.36
CA HIS A 144 -12.99 13.08 -20.53
C HIS A 144 -13.24 14.48 -21.07
N ARG A 145 -12.55 14.83 -22.15
CA ARG A 145 -12.68 16.11 -22.82
C ARG A 145 -13.73 15.90 -23.90
N ASP A 146 -14.99 16.08 -23.54
CA ASP A 146 -16.08 16.20 -24.51
C ASP A 146 -15.94 17.53 -25.24
N ALA A 147 -15.74 17.45 -26.54
CA ALA A 147 -15.90 18.53 -27.52
C ALA A 147 -16.72 17.97 -28.68
#